data_AF-A0AA42BUY3-F1
#
_entry.id   AF-A0AA42BUY3-F1
#
_cell.length_a   1.000
_cell.length_b   1.000
_cell.length_c   1.000
_cell.angle_alpha   90.00
_cell.angle_beta   90.00
_cell.angle_gamma   90.00
#
_symmetry.space_group_name_H-M   'P 1'
#
loop_
_entity.id
_entity.type
_entity.pdbx_description
1 polymer ?
#
loop_
_entity_poly.entity_id
_entity_poly.type
_entity_poly.pdbx_seq_one_letter_code
_entity_poly.pdbx_strand_id
1 'polypeptide(L)'
;MAHDEVSGHDSAASDSSAVETSRAASTGTAVIASDVVNPGEPPHRKRVTDLDPKKAKHAQRTVYTLFYLSIAGSIFALAAYMAFPIEDGDIAAIRLNNLFIGVGSALALFGIGLGAVHWGKALMADKEGIDERHPIRGTQATRDRAVEIFHEADQESGFGRRTLIRNSLIGALVAFPLPGLVLFRGWAPQDEDPVELLSHTMWKKGSRLTLDPSGIPVKASDVTIGSVFHIIPEGLNERHDLLEQKAKAAVLLMRLNPDDLTISPGREDWSYDGIVAYSKICTHVGCPVALYEQQTHHLLCPCHQSTFDVTKECEVIFGPAKRPLPQLPIEVDSEGYLVARSDFNEPVGPSFWERS
;
A
#
# COMPACT_ATOMS: atom_id res chain seq x y z
N MET A 1 40.65 6.03 -52.05
CA MET A 1 40.02 4.94 -52.82
C MET A 1 39.06 4.25 -51.85
N ALA A 2 37.75 4.18 -52.01
CA ALA A 2 36.76 4.64 -52.99
C ALA A 2 35.48 4.93 -52.15
N HIS A 3 34.83 6.08 -52.29
CA HIS A 3 33.64 6.35 -53.11
C HIS A 3 32.57 5.25 -53.07
N ASP A 4 31.50 5.49 -52.30
CA ASP A 4 30.17 4.92 -52.52
C ASP A 4 29.21 6.06 -52.85
N GLU A 5 28.78 6.11 -54.11
CA GLU A 5 27.78 7.02 -54.64
C GLU A 5 26.71 6.20 -55.39
N VAL A 6 25.44 6.56 -55.15
CA VAL A 6 24.25 6.35 -56.02
C VAL A 6 23.68 4.90 -56.01
N SER A 7 22.65 4.59 -55.21
CA SER A 7 21.21 4.88 -55.40
C SER A 7 20.54 4.16 -56.59
N GLY A 8 19.40 3.50 -56.31
CA GLY A 8 18.31 3.34 -57.28
C GLY A 8 17.99 1.91 -57.71
N HIS A 9 16.81 1.45 -57.26
CA HIS A 9 15.96 0.41 -57.84
C HIS A 9 16.51 -1.02 -57.94
N ASP A 10 15.98 -1.91 -57.08
CA ASP A 10 15.23 -3.10 -57.53
C ASP A 10 14.70 -3.85 -56.31
N SER A 11 13.57 -3.39 -55.76
CA SER A 11 12.72 -4.21 -54.90
C SER A 11 11.83 -5.04 -55.81
N ALA A 12 12.39 -6.14 -56.32
CA ALA A 12 11.63 -7.12 -57.08
C ALA A 12 10.48 -7.66 -56.23
N ALA A 13 9.27 -7.53 -56.75
CA ALA A 13 8.06 -8.15 -56.23
C ALA A 13 8.28 -9.65 -56.08
N SER A 14 8.28 -10.15 -54.84
CA SER A 14 8.11 -11.59 -54.60
C SER A 14 6.63 -11.91 -54.80
N ASP A 15 6.30 -12.27 -56.03
CA ASP A 15 5.02 -12.83 -56.43
C ASP A 15 4.78 -14.13 -55.63
N SER A 16 3.97 -14.08 -54.57
CA SER A 16 3.56 -15.29 -53.84
C SER A 16 2.30 -15.86 -54.48
N SER A 17 2.44 -16.37 -55.70
CA SER A 17 1.42 -17.22 -56.29
C SER A 17 1.45 -18.59 -55.61
N ALA A 18 0.71 -18.75 -54.51
CA ALA A 18 0.48 -20.03 -53.87
C ALA A 18 -1.00 -20.15 -53.45
N VAL A 19 -1.81 -20.55 -54.43
CA VAL A 19 -3.05 -21.35 -54.32
C VAL A 19 -3.82 -21.18 -53.01
N GLU A 20 -4.83 -20.30 -53.05
CA GLU A 20 -5.97 -20.35 -52.14
C GLU A 20 -6.59 -21.75 -52.17
N THR A 21 -6.32 -22.53 -51.13
CA THR A 21 -7.21 -23.62 -50.73
C THR A 21 -7.87 -23.19 -49.44
N SER A 22 -9.12 -22.74 -49.56
CA SER A 22 -10.03 -22.45 -48.47
C SER A 22 -10.27 -23.72 -47.63
N ARG A 23 -9.36 -24.01 -46.70
CA ARG A 23 -9.62 -24.94 -45.62
C ARG A 23 -10.17 -24.16 -44.45
N ALA A 24 -11.48 -24.31 -44.23
CA ALA A 24 -12.16 -23.89 -43.02
C ALA A 24 -11.47 -24.55 -41.81
N ALA A 25 -10.55 -23.83 -41.18
CA ALA A 25 -9.93 -24.25 -39.95
C ALA A 25 -10.97 -24.11 -38.83
N SER A 26 -11.19 -25.19 -38.08
CA SER A 26 -11.99 -25.18 -36.86
C SER A 26 -11.39 -24.20 -35.86
N THR A 27 -12.02 -23.05 -35.72
CA THR A 27 -11.66 -22.01 -34.76
C THR A 27 -12.21 -22.40 -33.39
N GLY A 28 -11.32 -22.70 -32.44
CA GLY A 28 -11.71 -22.92 -31.05
C GLY A 28 -12.47 -21.71 -30.48
N THR A 29 -13.54 -21.99 -29.72
CA THR A 29 -14.39 -21.12 -28.88
C THR A 29 -14.83 -19.74 -29.37
N ALA A 30 -14.33 -19.24 -30.50
CA ALA A 30 -14.79 -18.02 -31.14
C ALA A 30 -16.09 -18.33 -31.88
N VAL A 31 -17.20 -17.79 -31.39
CA VAL A 31 -18.45 -17.71 -32.13
C VAL A 31 -18.21 -16.77 -33.31
N ILE A 32 -17.91 -17.32 -34.48
CA ILE A 32 -17.93 -16.55 -35.73
C ILE A 32 -19.40 -16.36 -36.08
N ALA A 33 -19.96 -15.18 -35.78
CA ALA A 33 -21.24 -14.79 -36.34
C ALA A 33 -21.08 -14.71 -37.87
N SER A 34 -21.62 -15.69 -38.59
CA SER A 34 -21.43 -15.88 -40.04
C SER A 34 -22.11 -14.84 -40.91
N ASP A 35 -22.95 -13.97 -40.34
CA ASP A 35 -23.94 -13.22 -41.11
C ASP A 35 -23.69 -11.70 -41.09
N VAL A 36 -22.60 -11.23 -40.47
CA VAL A 36 -22.25 -9.80 -40.47
C VAL A 36 -21.19 -9.54 -41.55
N VAL A 37 -21.64 -9.10 -42.72
CA VAL A 37 -20.76 -8.59 -43.78
C VAL A 37 -20.09 -7.31 -43.27
N ASN A 38 -18.75 -7.26 -43.31
CA ASN A 38 -18.01 -6.05 -42.95
C ASN A 38 -18.46 -4.89 -43.87
N PRO A 39 -19.07 -3.82 -43.32
CA PRO A 39 -19.58 -2.71 -44.13
C PRO A 39 -18.47 -1.87 -44.78
N GLY A 40 -17.19 -2.17 -44.51
CA GLY A 40 -16.04 -1.38 -44.93
C GLY A 40 -15.83 -0.17 -44.02
N GLU A 41 -14.76 0.57 -44.30
CA GLU A 41 -14.46 1.81 -43.56
C GLU A 41 -15.47 2.91 -43.93
N PRO A 42 -16.02 3.63 -42.93
CA PRO A 42 -16.79 4.82 -43.21
C PRO A 42 -15.90 5.87 -43.91
N PRO A 43 -16.49 6.77 -44.73
CA PRO A 43 -15.71 7.82 -45.37
C PRO A 43 -15.06 8.74 -44.32
N HIS A 44 -13.78 9.04 -44.53
CA HIS A 44 -13.02 9.95 -43.66
C HIS A 44 -13.74 11.28 -43.48
N ARG A 45 -13.99 11.66 -42.22
CA ARG A 45 -14.70 12.90 -41.88
C ARG A 45 -13.73 14.04 -41.68
N LYS A 46 -13.59 14.88 -42.71
CA LYS A 46 -12.82 16.14 -42.62
C LYS A 46 -13.31 17.03 -41.48
N ARG A 47 -12.39 17.64 -40.76
CA ARG A 47 -12.68 18.60 -39.69
C ARG A 47 -12.97 19.97 -40.28
N VAL A 48 -13.59 20.84 -39.49
CA VAL A 48 -13.88 22.23 -39.88
C VAL A 48 -12.60 22.99 -40.24
N THR A 49 -11.50 22.69 -39.56
CA THR A 49 -10.17 23.26 -39.81
C THR A 49 -9.55 22.78 -41.12
N ASP A 50 -9.90 21.60 -41.61
CA ASP A 50 -9.43 21.09 -42.91
C ASP A 50 -10.18 21.76 -44.08
N LEU A 51 -11.37 22.30 -43.81
CA LEU A 51 -12.25 22.92 -44.81
C LEU A 51 -12.11 24.44 -44.88
N ASP A 52 -11.84 25.12 -43.75
CA ASP A 52 -11.75 26.58 -43.66
C ASP A 52 -10.36 27.04 -43.16
N PRO A 53 -9.54 27.67 -44.03
CA PRO A 53 -8.23 28.21 -43.67
C PRO A 53 -8.25 29.23 -42.52
N LYS A 54 -9.34 29.99 -42.35
CA LYS A 54 -9.46 30.95 -41.24
C LYS A 54 -9.62 30.22 -39.90
N LYS A 55 -10.38 29.13 -39.88
CA LYS A 55 -10.55 28.28 -38.69
C LYS A 55 -9.27 27.53 -38.35
N ALA A 56 -8.53 27.05 -39.35
CA ALA A 56 -7.20 26.48 -39.15
C ALA A 56 -6.24 27.50 -38.51
N LYS A 57 -6.17 28.72 -39.04
CA LYS A 57 -5.34 29.78 -38.48
C LYS A 57 -5.73 30.15 -37.04
N HIS A 58 -7.02 30.11 -36.71
CA HIS A 58 -7.47 30.33 -35.33
C HIS A 58 -7.01 29.20 -34.40
N ALA A 59 -7.19 27.93 -34.80
CA ALA A 59 -6.71 26.78 -34.03
C ALA A 59 -5.17 26.83 -33.84
N GLN A 60 -4.41 27.22 -34.86
CA GLN A 60 -2.96 27.41 -34.76
C GLN A 60 -2.59 28.44 -33.69
N ARG A 61 -3.35 29.53 -33.59
CA ARG A 61 -3.15 30.54 -32.54
C ARG A 61 -3.39 29.97 -31.16
N THR A 62 -4.49 29.23 -30.98
CA THR A 62 -4.78 28.56 -29.72
C THR A 62 -3.65 27.61 -29.31
N VAL A 63 -3.14 26.79 -30.24
CA VAL A 63 -2.03 25.86 -29.98
C VAL A 63 -0.78 26.59 -29.51
N TYR A 64 -0.27 27.57 -30.26
CA TYR A 64 0.96 28.23 -29.85
C TYR A 64 0.77 29.06 -28.58
N THR A 65 -0.42 29.62 -28.34
CA THR A 65 -0.73 30.35 -27.10
C THR A 65 -0.66 29.42 -25.89
N LEU A 66 -1.19 28.19 -26.00
CA LEU A 66 -1.09 27.18 -24.94
C LEU A 66 0.36 26.74 -24.68
N PHE A 67 1.17 26.60 -25.74
CA PHE A 67 2.60 26.32 -25.58
C PHE A 67 3.38 27.50 -24.97
N TYR A 68 3.06 28.75 -25.32
CA TYR A 68 3.66 29.90 -24.65
C TYR A 68 3.18 30.05 -23.20
N LEU A 69 1.93 29.71 -22.90
CA LEU A 69 1.45 29.61 -21.52
C LEU A 69 2.24 28.57 -20.73
N SER A 70 2.56 27.44 -21.37
CA SER A 70 3.40 26.40 -20.76
C SER A 70 4.79 26.94 -20.42
N ILE A 71 5.45 27.58 -21.39
CA ILE A 71 6.77 28.20 -21.20
C ILE A 71 6.73 29.24 -20.09
N ALA A 72 5.72 30.10 -20.09
CA ALA A 72 5.53 31.12 -19.05
C ALA A 72 5.30 30.48 -17.67
N GLY A 73 4.51 29.41 -17.58
CA GLY A 73 4.30 28.63 -16.37
C GLY A 73 5.58 28.00 -15.82
N SER A 74 6.42 27.43 -16.69
CA SER A 74 7.72 26.87 -16.30
C SER A 74 8.66 27.94 -15.77
N ILE A 75 8.80 29.07 -16.48
CA ILE A 75 9.62 30.20 -16.02
C ILE A 75 9.08 30.75 -14.69
N PHE A 76 7.76 30.88 -14.56
CA PHE A 76 7.13 31.32 -13.32
C PHE A 76 7.40 30.37 -12.16
N ALA A 77 7.34 29.04 -12.36
CA ALA A 77 7.65 28.07 -11.32
C ALA A 77 9.10 28.22 -10.82
N LEU A 78 10.05 28.39 -11.74
CA LEU A 78 11.46 28.64 -11.39
C LEU A 78 11.62 29.96 -10.62
N ALA A 79 10.98 31.03 -11.10
CA ALA A 79 11.03 32.32 -10.44
C ALA A 79 10.37 32.29 -9.05
N ALA A 80 9.24 31.59 -8.91
CA ALA A 80 8.53 31.40 -7.64
C ALA A 80 9.37 30.63 -6.63
N TYR A 81 10.09 29.59 -7.07
CA TYR A 81 11.03 28.86 -6.21
C TYR A 81 12.11 29.77 -5.62
N MET A 82 12.62 30.73 -6.41
CA MET A 82 13.63 31.68 -5.94
C MET A 82 13.05 32.84 -5.12
N ALA A 83 11.86 33.33 -5.48
CA ALA A 83 11.23 34.50 -4.86
C ALA A 83 10.51 34.20 -3.54
N PHE A 84 10.10 32.94 -3.32
CA PHE A 84 9.42 32.49 -2.11
C PHE A 84 10.21 31.33 -1.48
N PRO A 85 11.36 31.57 -0.84
CA PRO A 85 12.12 30.49 -0.20
C PRO A 85 11.36 29.86 0.98
N ILE A 86 11.67 28.59 1.28
CA ILE A 86 11.16 27.93 2.49
C ILE A 86 12.02 28.39 3.67
N GLU A 87 11.37 28.96 4.67
CA GLU A 87 12.01 29.38 5.92
C GLU A 87 11.56 28.46 7.08
N ASP A 88 12.53 27.97 7.85
CA ASP A 88 12.27 27.04 8.95
C ASP A 88 11.39 27.69 10.02
N GLY A 89 10.30 27.02 10.38
CA GLY A 89 9.34 27.50 11.39
C GLY A 89 8.30 28.49 10.88
N ASP A 90 8.38 28.97 9.63
CA ASP A 90 7.34 29.81 9.02
C ASP A 90 6.42 29.00 8.09
N ILE A 91 5.24 28.66 8.62
CA ILE A 91 4.21 27.94 7.88
C ILE A 91 3.68 28.78 6.69
N ALA A 92 3.69 30.11 6.78
CA ALA A 92 3.24 30.97 5.69
C ALA A 92 4.22 30.92 4.51
N ALA A 93 5.53 30.95 4.76
CA ALA A 93 6.56 30.79 3.74
C ALA A 93 6.43 29.44 3.01
N ILE A 94 6.27 28.33 3.75
CA ILE A 94 6.05 26.99 3.19
C ILE A 94 4.79 26.96 2.29
N ARG A 95 3.69 27.55 2.77
CA ARG A 95 2.43 27.60 2.01
C ARG A 95 2.57 28.39 0.72
N LEU A 96 3.20 29.57 0.76
CA LEU A 96 3.37 30.45 -0.39
C LEU A 96 4.30 29.82 -1.43
N ASN A 97 5.44 29.25 -1.00
CA ASN A 97 6.34 28.50 -1.87
C ASN A 97 5.60 27.40 -2.63
N ASN A 98 4.93 26.49 -1.90
CA ASN A 98 4.20 25.37 -2.49
C ASN A 98 3.08 25.83 -3.44
N LEU A 99 2.33 26.87 -3.05
CA LEU A 99 1.25 27.42 -3.88
C LEU A 99 1.76 27.95 -5.21
N PHE A 100 2.78 28.82 -5.19
CA PHE A 100 3.24 29.48 -6.42
C PHE A 100 4.03 28.56 -7.33
N ILE A 101 4.84 27.66 -6.78
CA ILE A 101 5.45 26.59 -7.58
C ILE A 101 4.35 25.72 -8.20
N GLY A 102 3.35 25.31 -7.40
CA GLY A 102 2.23 24.51 -7.88
C GLY A 102 1.44 25.17 -9.01
N VAL A 103 1.15 26.49 -8.90
CA VAL A 103 0.50 27.26 -9.97
C VAL A 103 1.36 27.30 -11.23
N GLY A 104 2.66 27.54 -11.10
CA GLY A 104 3.58 27.53 -12.24
C GLY A 104 3.65 26.18 -12.94
N SER A 105 3.81 25.11 -12.16
CA SER A 105 3.80 23.73 -12.66
C SER A 105 2.48 23.35 -13.31
N ALA A 106 1.35 23.79 -12.77
CA ALA A 106 0.04 23.57 -13.36
C ALA A 106 -0.08 24.26 -14.73
N LEU A 107 0.27 25.56 -14.83
CA LEU A 107 0.25 26.30 -16.10
C LEU A 107 1.21 25.68 -17.13
N ALA A 108 2.38 25.21 -16.67
CA ALA A 108 3.35 24.50 -17.49
C ALA A 108 2.76 23.22 -18.11
N LEU A 109 2.32 22.28 -17.25
CA LEU A 109 1.88 20.95 -17.67
C LEU A 109 0.52 20.98 -18.38
N PHE A 110 -0.44 21.79 -17.91
CA PHE A 110 -1.71 21.96 -18.63
C PHE A 110 -1.50 22.68 -19.95
N GLY A 111 -0.64 23.70 -20.02
CA GLY A 111 -0.35 24.40 -21.28
C GLY A 111 0.19 23.45 -22.35
N ILE A 112 1.18 22.61 -22.02
CA ILE A 112 1.75 21.65 -22.99
C ILE A 112 0.77 20.52 -23.30
N GLY A 113 0.07 19.97 -22.31
CA GLY A 113 -0.90 18.90 -22.50
C GLY A 113 -2.10 19.33 -23.35
N LEU A 114 -2.77 20.43 -22.98
CA LEU A 114 -3.89 20.98 -23.74
C LEU A 114 -3.44 21.45 -25.13
N GLY A 115 -2.26 22.06 -25.23
CA GLY A 115 -1.68 22.48 -26.50
C GLY A 115 -1.46 21.29 -27.44
N ALA A 116 -0.86 20.20 -26.97
CA ALA A 116 -0.59 19.00 -27.75
C ALA A 116 -1.88 18.29 -28.17
N VAL A 117 -2.85 18.13 -27.26
CA VAL A 117 -4.16 17.53 -27.60
C VAL A 117 -4.91 18.41 -28.60
N HIS A 118 -4.94 19.73 -28.41
CA HIS A 118 -5.62 20.62 -29.34
C HIS A 118 -4.94 20.63 -30.71
N TRP A 119 -3.60 20.57 -30.76
CA TRP A 119 -2.84 20.42 -32.00
C TRP A 119 -3.19 19.13 -32.73
N GLY A 120 -3.16 17.99 -32.01
CA GLY A 120 -3.55 16.69 -32.54
C GLY A 120 -4.97 16.66 -33.10
N LYS A 121 -5.93 17.17 -32.33
CA LYS A 121 -7.35 17.13 -32.72
C LYS A 121 -7.71 18.12 -33.83
N ALA A 122 -7.09 19.30 -33.87
CA ALA A 122 -7.54 20.38 -34.74
C ALA A 122 -6.68 20.59 -36.00
N LEU A 123 -5.43 20.14 -36.04
CA LEU A 123 -4.50 20.48 -37.13
C LEU A 123 -3.65 19.31 -37.65
N MET A 124 -3.29 18.33 -36.82
CA MET A 124 -2.51 17.18 -37.31
C MET A 124 -3.34 16.35 -38.28
N ALA A 125 -2.73 15.83 -39.34
CA ALA A 125 -3.45 14.97 -40.28
C ALA A 125 -3.92 13.68 -39.58
N ASP A 126 -5.21 13.38 -39.67
CA ASP A 126 -5.81 12.14 -39.23
C ASP A 126 -6.23 11.31 -40.43
N LYS A 127 -5.95 10.00 -40.36
CA LYS A 127 -6.36 9.01 -41.36
C LYS A 127 -6.74 7.74 -40.60
N GLU A 128 -7.88 7.17 -40.93
CA GLU A 128 -8.29 5.85 -40.48
C GLU A 128 -7.36 4.81 -41.14
N GLY A 129 -6.83 3.91 -40.32
CA GLY A 129 -5.96 2.83 -40.76
C GLY A 129 -6.45 1.52 -40.18
N ILE A 130 -6.48 0.48 -41.02
CA ILE A 130 -6.75 -0.89 -40.59
C ILE A 130 -5.42 -1.60 -40.44
N ASP A 131 -5.22 -2.21 -39.28
CA ASP A 131 -4.18 -3.20 -39.07
C ASP A 131 -4.84 -4.56 -38.83
N GLU A 132 -4.74 -5.46 -39.80
CA GLU A 132 -5.32 -6.79 -39.70
C GLU A 132 -4.55 -7.60 -38.66
N ARG A 133 -5.23 -7.95 -37.57
CA ARG A 133 -4.62 -8.77 -36.53
C ARG A 133 -4.32 -10.15 -37.08
N HIS A 134 -3.03 -10.49 -37.15
CA HIS A 134 -2.61 -11.85 -37.46
C HIS A 134 -3.18 -12.84 -36.44
N PRO A 135 -3.54 -14.06 -36.87
CA PRO A 135 -3.92 -15.11 -35.93
C PRO A 135 -2.78 -15.41 -34.97
N ILE A 136 -3.09 -15.59 -33.68
CA ILE A 136 -2.10 -15.93 -32.64
C ILE A 136 -1.39 -17.26 -32.95
N ARG A 137 -2.08 -18.17 -33.65
CA ARG A 137 -1.51 -19.46 -34.05
C ARG A 137 -0.63 -19.28 -35.30
N GLY A 138 0.67 -19.57 -35.15
CA GLY A 138 1.58 -19.69 -36.27
C GLY A 138 1.17 -20.78 -37.27
N THR A 139 1.61 -20.66 -38.52
CA THR A 139 1.29 -21.63 -39.58
C THR A 139 1.73 -23.04 -39.20
N GLN A 140 1.08 -24.06 -39.78
CA GLN A 140 1.44 -25.46 -39.50
C GLN A 140 2.91 -25.72 -39.86
N ALA A 141 3.37 -25.21 -41.01
CA ALA A 141 4.77 -25.31 -41.43
C ALA A 141 5.75 -24.66 -40.43
N THR A 142 5.44 -23.47 -39.91
CA THR A 142 6.29 -22.81 -38.89
C THR A 142 6.37 -23.64 -37.61
N ARG A 143 5.26 -24.23 -37.18
CA ARG A 143 5.21 -25.07 -35.98
C ARG A 143 5.97 -26.37 -36.16
N ASP A 144 5.78 -27.03 -37.30
CA ASP A 144 6.46 -28.28 -37.62
C ASP A 144 7.97 -28.04 -37.71
N ARG A 145 8.39 -26.93 -38.35
CA ARG A 145 9.81 -26.54 -38.35
C ARG A 145 10.33 -26.21 -36.95
N ALA A 146 9.54 -25.56 -36.09
CA ALA A 146 9.96 -25.30 -34.71
C ALA A 146 10.19 -26.61 -33.93
N VAL A 147 9.30 -27.60 -34.09
CA VAL A 147 9.45 -28.94 -33.48
C VAL A 147 10.69 -29.64 -34.03
N GLU A 148 10.90 -29.60 -35.35
CA GLU A 148 12.09 -30.15 -36.01
C GLU A 148 13.37 -29.53 -35.47
N ILE A 149 13.43 -28.20 -35.33
CA ILE A 149 14.58 -27.49 -34.73
C ILE A 149 14.86 -27.98 -33.30
N PHE A 150 13.82 -28.20 -32.47
CA PHE A 150 14.03 -28.75 -31.12
C PHE A 150 14.60 -30.17 -31.16
N HIS A 151 14.17 -31.01 -32.10
CA HIS A 151 14.71 -32.36 -32.28
C HIS A 151 16.14 -32.36 -32.80
N GLU A 152 16.45 -31.53 -33.80
CA GLU A 152 17.81 -31.32 -34.32
C GLU A 152 18.74 -30.87 -33.17
N ALA A 153 18.32 -29.87 -32.37
CA ALA A 153 19.10 -29.36 -31.25
C ALA A 153 19.34 -30.41 -30.14
N ASP A 154 18.37 -31.27 -29.80
CA ASP A 154 18.59 -32.37 -28.85
C ASP A 154 19.59 -33.40 -29.38
N GLN A 155 19.52 -33.72 -30.67
CA GLN A 155 20.46 -34.64 -31.32
C GLN A 155 21.88 -34.09 -31.36
N GLU A 156 22.05 -32.84 -31.80
CA GLU A 156 23.36 -32.17 -31.90
C GLU A 156 24.01 -31.96 -30.52
N SER A 157 23.25 -31.45 -29.54
CA SER A 157 23.73 -31.28 -28.17
C SER A 157 23.98 -32.63 -27.47
N GLY A 158 23.26 -33.67 -27.91
CA GLY A 158 23.23 -34.97 -27.27
C GLY A 158 22.68 -34.92 -25.84
N PHE A 159 21.81 -33.96 -25.54
CA PHE A 159 21.30 -33.70 -24.19
C PHE A 159 20.52 -34.90 -23.63
N GLY A 160 19.66 -35.53 -24.45
CA GLY A 160 18.95 -36.76 -24.08
C GLY A 160 19.87 -37.95 -23.74
N ARG A 161 20.97 -38.14 -24.50
CA ARG A 161 21.90 -39.27 -24.33
C ARG A 161 22.97 -39.05 -23.26
N ARG A 162 23.37 -37.80 -22.99
CA ARG A 162 24.42 -37.44 -22.02
C ARG A 162 23.84 -37.25 -20.62
N THR A 163 23.33 -38.34 -20.06
CA THR A 163 22.55 -38.34 -18.81
C THR A 163 23.31 -37.73 -17.63
N LEU A 164 24.62 -37.95 -17.50
CA LEU A 164 25.42 -37.37 -16.42
C LEU A 164 25.52 -35.84 -16.51
N ILE A 165 25.74 -35.30 -17.71
CA ILE A 165 25.82 -33.84 -17.95
C ILE A 165 24.45 -33.19 -17.72
N ARG A 166 23.37 -33.82 -18.23
CA ARG A 166 22.01 -33.35 -17.99
C ARG A 166 21.68 -33.31 -16.49
N ASN A 167 21.95 -34.41 -15.78
CA ASN A 167 21.58 -34.53 -14.38
C ASN A 167 22.45 -33.61 -13.49
N SER A 168 23.73 -33.40 -13.83
CA SER A 168 24.59 -32.46 -13.10
C SER A 168 24.18 -31.00 -13.37
N LEU A 169 23.78 -30.64 -14.59
CA LEU A 169 23.19 -29.32 -14.89
C LEU A 169 21.91 -29.08 -14.09
N ILE A 170 20.98 -30.04 -14.09
CA ILE A 170 19.74 -29.94 -13.29
C ILE A 170 20.08 -29.81 -11.81
N GLY A 171 21.01 -30.63 -11.29
CA GLY A 171 21.47 -30.54 -9.91
C GLY A 171 22.04 -29.16 -9.58
N ALA A 172 22.88 -28.60 -10.46
CA ALA A 172 23.44 -27.26 -10.29
C ALA A 172 22.36 -26.17 -10.31
N LEU A 173 21.38 -26.25 -11.21
CA LEU A 173 20.26 -25.31 -11.29
C LEU A 173 19.33 -25.39 -10.07
N VAL A 174 19.15 -26.57 -9.48
CA VAL A 174 18.39 -26.76 -8.23
C VAL A 174 19.18 -26.25 -7.02
N ALA A 175 20.49 -26.48 -6.97
CA ALA A 175 21.33 -26.04 -5.87
C ALA A 175 21.56 -24.52 -5.88
N PHE A 176 21.67 -23.91 -7.05
CA PHE A 176 21.94 -22.48 -7.25
C PHE A 176 21.03 -21.51 -6.47
N PRO A 177 19.70 -21.67 -6.41
CA PRO A 177 18.83 -20.77 -5.66
C PRO A 177 18.83 -21.01 -4.15
N LEU A 178 19.36 -22.14 -3.65
CA LEU A 178 19.28 -22.48 -2.22
C LEU A 178 19.96 -21.44 -1.30
N PRO A 179 21.15 -20.90 -1.62
CA PRO A 179 21.73 -19.81 -0.84
C PRO A 179 20.81 -18.59 -0.79
N GLY A 180 20.10 -18.26 -1.87
CA GLY A 180 19.13 -17.16 -1.89
C GLY A 180 18.02 -17.36 -0.86
N LEU A 181 17.42 -18.57 -0.82
CA LEU A 181 16.39 -18.91 0.18
C LEU A 181 16.89 -18.78 1.62
N VAL A 182 18.12 -19.22 1.89
CA VAL A 182 18.74 -19.11 3.22
C VAL A 182 19.07 -17.66 3.57
N LEU A 183 19.54 -16.85 2.62
CA LEU A 183 19.81 -15.43 2.84
C LEU A 183 18.52 -14.64 3.14
N PHE A 184 17.41 -14.98 2.46
CA PHE A 184 16.11 -14.37 2.76
C PHE A 184 15.57 -14.74 4.15
N ARG A 185 15.93 -15.92 4.69
CA ARG A 185 15.59 -16.27 6.08
C ARG A 185 16.14 -15.24 7.06
N GLY A 186 17.33 -14.69 6.80
CA GLY A 186 18.01 -13.69 7.64
C GLY A 186 17.30 -12.33 7.76
N TRP A 187 16.23 -12.08 7.00
CA TRP A 187 15.41 -10.86 7.14
C TRP A 187 14.36 -10.94 8.24
N ALA A 188 14.07 -12.13 8.76
CA ALA A 188 13.24 -12.30 9.95
C ALA A 188 14.12 -12.32 11.21
N PRO A 189 13.60 -11.89 12.38
CA PRO A 189 14.27 -12.05 13.66
C PRO A 189 14.77 -13.50 13.84
N GLN A 190 16.05 -13.65 14.20
CA GLN A 190 16.68 -14.97 14.40
C GLN A 190 16.88 -15.29 15.88
N ASP A 191 17.10 -14.26 16.69
CA ASP A 191 17.57 -14.41 18.07
C ASP A 191 16.47 -14.16 19.12
N GLU A 192 15.23 -13.96 18.68
CA GLU A 192 14.08 -13.69 19.55
C GLU A 192 12.94 -14.67 19.27
N ASP A 193 12.32 -15.18 20.32
CA ASP A 193 11.06 -15.92 20.21
C ASP A 193 9.90 -14.91 20.12
N PRO A 194 9.24 -14.80 18.95
CA PRO A 194 8.14 -13.86 18.77
C PRO A 194 6.95 -14.18 19.69
N VAL A 195 6.75 -15.44 20.07
CA VAL A 195 5.64 -15.83 20.95
C VAL A 195 5.87 -15.26 22.35
N GLU A 196 7.07 -15.41 22.89
CA GLU A 196 7.45 -14.85 24.19
C GLU A 196 7.40 -13.32 24.17
N LEU A 197 7.94 -12.69 23.11
CA LEU A 197 7.97 -11.24 22.95
C LEU A 197 6.57 -10.62 22.88
N LEU A 198 5.61 -11.29 22.25
CA LEU A 198 4.23 -10.81 22.11
C LEU A 198 3.35 -11.17 23.32
N SER A 199 3.74 -12.18 24.11
CA SER A 199 2.97 -12.62 25.28
C SER A 199 3.20 -11.75 26.51
N HIS A 200 4.35 -11.07 26.60
CA HIS A 200 4.74 -10.30 27.77
C HIS A 200 4.92 -8.81 27.49
N THR A 201 4.60 -8.01 28.52
CA THR A 201 4.87 -6.58 28.53
C THR A 201 5.95 -6.25 29.55
N MET A 202 6.30 -4.96 29.68
CA MET A 202 7.25 -4.53 30.71
C MET A 202 6.62 -4.36 32.10
N TRP A 203 5.31 -4.58 32.24
CA TRP A 203 4.64 -4.58 33.55
C TRP A 203 5.18 -5.70 34.42
N LYS A 204 5.40 -5.37 35.69
CA LYS A 204 5.93 -6.27 36.70
C LYS A 204 5.35 -5.89 38.06
N LYS A 205 5.33 -6.84 38.98
CA LYS A 205 4.81 -6.62 40.32
C LYS A 205 5.52 -5.44 40.99
N GLY A 206 4.74 -4.50 41.51
CA GLY A 206 5.21 -3.28 42.16
C GLY A 206 5.55 -2.12 41.22
N SER A 207 5.46 -2.29 39.90
CA SER A 207 5.66 -1.17 38.96
C SER A 207 4.58 -0.11 39.17
N ARG A 208 4.99 1.14 39.42
CA ARG A 208 4.06 2.26 39.54
C ARG A 208 3.36 2.56 38.22
N LEU A 209 2.09 2.91 38.32
CA LEU A 209 1.30 3.46 37.22
C LEU A 209 1.63 4.95 37.12
N THR A 210 2.16 5.37 35.97
CA THR A 210 2.60 6.74 35.73
C THR A 210 1.88 7.38 34.55
N LEU A 211 1.70 8.71 34.57
CA LEU A 211 1.01 9.43 33.51
C LEU A 211 1.82 9.46 32.20
N ASP A 212 1.17 9.17 31.07
CA ASP A 212 1.75 9.34 29.74
C ASP A 212 1.56 10.80 29.25
N PRO A 213 2.62 11.52 28.82
CA PRO A 213 4.03 11.11 28.70
C PRO A 213 4.92 11.54 29.87
N SER A 214 4.39 12.18 30.92
CA SER A 214 5.19 12.83 31.94
C SER A 214 5.96 11.89 32.87
N GLY A 215 5.54 10.63 33.00
CA GLY A 215 6.13 9.66 33.92
C GLY A 215 5.81 9.92 35.39
N ILE A 216 4.85 10.81 35.69
CA ILE A 216 4.48 11.15 37.07
C ILE A 216 3.63 10.01 37.67
N PRO A 217 4.01 9.42 38.83
CA PRO A 217 3.22 8.39 39.50
C PRO A 217 1.84 8.88 39.94
N VAL A 218 0.83 8.03 39.81
CA VAL A 218 -0.56 8.35 40.15
C VAL A 218 -0.93 7.81 41.53
N LYS A 219 -1.49 8.65 42.40
CA LYS A 219 -2.10 8.21 43.66
C LYS A 219 -3.55 7.81 43.46
N ALA A 220 -4.02 6.82 44.22
CA ALA A 220 -5.43 6.41 44.20
C ALA A 220 -6.37 7.57 44.59
N SER A 221 -5.91 8.48 45.46
CA SER A 221 -6.64 9.70 45.86
C SER A 221 -6.90 10.69 44.71
N ASP A 222 -6.06 10.65 43.68
CA ASP A 222 -6.12 11.60 42.56
C ASP A 222 -7.10 11.13 41.48
N VAL A 223 -7.47 9.85 41.51
CA VAL A 223 -8.42 9.25 40.57
C VAL A 223 -9.83 9.44 41.12
N THR A 224 -10.56 10.42 40.61
CA THR A 224 -11.97 10.68 40.96
C THR A 224 -12.93 9.92 40.05
N ILE A 225 -14.18 9.69 40.46
CA ILE A 225 -15.18 9.00 39.61
C ILE A 225 -15.34 9.75 38.28
N GLY A 226 -15.24 9.02 37.18
CA GLY A 226 -15.25 9.57 35.82
C GLY A 226 -13.87 9.99 35.29
N SER A 227 -12.81 9.90 36.09
CA SER A 227 -11.45 10.18 35.62
C SER A 227 -11.03 9.18 34.55
N VAL A 228 -10.24 9.65 33.59
CA VAL A 228 -9.61 8.83 32.54
C VAL A 228 -8.15 9.26 32.43
N PHE A 229 -7.22 8.38 32.79
CA PHE A 229 -5.79 8.65 32.69
C PHE A 229 -5.13 7.70 31.68
N HIS A 230 -4.26 8.27 30.85
CA HIS A 230 -3.35 7.50 30.03
C HIS A 230 -2.14 7.12 30.87
N ILE A 231 -1.93 5.82 31.03
CA ILE A 231 -0.93 5.26 31.93
C ILE A 231 0.13 4.50 31.14
N ILE A 232 1.37 4.67 31.58
CA ILE A 232 2.53 3.87 31.21
C ILE A 232 3.21 3.33 32.47
N PRO A 233 3.90 2.19 32.37
CA PRO A 233 4.71 1.67 33.46
C PRO A 233 5.88 2.60 33.78
N GLU A 234 6.17 2.73 35.07
CA GLU A 234 7.37 3.39 35.55
C GLU A 234 8.64 2.87 34.85
N GLY A 235 9.53 3.78 34.47
CA GLY A 235 10.78 3.44 33.79
C GLY A 235 10.68 3.32 32.27
N LEU A 236 9.50 3.49 31.65
CA LEU A 236 9.33 3.40 30.19
C LEU A 236 10.03 4.52 29.43
N ASN A 237 9.97 5.75 29.95
CA ASN A 237 10.50 6.94 29.25
C ASN A 237 12.02 6.92 29.14
N GLU A 238 12.70 6.18 30.00
CA GLU A 238 14.15 6.03 30.05
C GLU A 238 14.67 4.90 29.15
N ARG A 239 13.77 4.11 28.53
CA ARG A 239 14.16 2.99 27.68
C ARG A 239 14.60 3.43 26.29
N HIS A 240 15.53 2.68 25.71
CA HIS A 240 15.93 2.85 24.31
C HIS A 240 14.83 2.35 23.34
N ASP A 241 14.15 1.25 23.68
CA ASP A 241 13.05 0.62 22.95
C ASP A 241 11.66 1.15 23.40
N LEU A 242 11.59 2.45 23.73
CA LEU A 242 10.40 3.03 24.36
C LEU A 242 9.13 2.88 23.50
N LEU A 243 9.23 2.99 22.18
CA LEU A 243 8.08 2.94 21.28
C LEU A 243 7.52 1.53 21.19
N GLU A 244 8.40 0.54 21.10
CA GLU A 244 8.08 -0.89 21.05
C GLU A 244 7.40 -1.33 22.35
N GLN A 245 7.95 -0.91 23.50
CA GLN A 245 7.34 -1.23 24.80
C GLN A 245 6.03 -0.47 25.02
N LYS A 246 5.95 0.81 24.63
CA LYS A 246 4.72 1.61 24.74
C LYS A 246 3.58 1.03 23.91
N ALA A 247 3.89 0.46 22.74
CA ALA A 247 2.92 -0.18 21.87
C ALA A 247 2.24 -1.40 22.50
N LYS A 248 2.82 -1.99 23.56
CA LYS A 248 2.25 -3.12 24.30
C LYS A 248 1.78 -2.76 25.72
N ALA A 249 2.47 -1.84 26.39
CA ALA A 249 2.29 -1.61 27.82
C ALA A 249 1.35 -0.44 28.17
N ALA A 250 0.92 0.36 27.18
CA ALA A 250 0.03 1.48 27.45
C ALA A 250 -1.33 1.02 28.01
N VAL A 251 -1.78 1.68 29.07
CA VAL A 251 -2.99 1.38 29.82
C VAL A 251 -3.91 2.60 29.84
N LEU A 252 -5.21 2.36 29.86
CA LEU A 252 -6.21 3.35 30.19
C LEU A 252 -6.76 3.05 31.58
N LEU A 253 -6.55 3.98 32.50
CA LEU A 253 -7.04 3.92 33.87
C LEU A 253 -8.31 4.74 33.99
N MET A 254 -9.36 4.14 34.53
CA MET A 254 -10.64 4.81 34.74
C MET A 254 -11.13 4.53 36.15
N ARG A 255 -11.99 5.40 36.67
CA ARG A 255 -12.71 5.12 37.92
C ARG A 255 -14.21 5.21 37.71
N LEU A 256 -14.90 4.12 37.99
CA LEU A 256 -16.35 4.02 37.95
C LEU A 256 -16.90 3.95 39.38
N ASN A 257 -18.22 4.02 39.53
CA ASN A 257 -18.83 3.62 40.79
C ASN A 257 -18.65 2.09 40.95
N PRO A 258 -18.14 1.59 42.09
CA PRO A 258 -17.99 0.15 42.31
C PRO A 258 -19.27 -0.66 42.05
N ASP A 259 -20.44 -0.08 42.34
CA ASP A 259 -21.74 -0.75 42.15
C ASP A 259 -22.10 -0.98 40.66
N ASP A 260 -21.47 -0.25 39.74
CA ASP A 260 -21.70 -0.40 38.30
C ASP A 260 -20.84 -1.52 37.69
N LEU A 261 -19.83 -2.03 38.42
CA LEU A 261 -18.89 -3.04 37.90
C LEU A 261 -19.41 -4.46 38.11
N THR A 262 -19.50 -5.21 37.01
CA THR A 262 -19.75 -6.66 37.02
C THR A 262 -18.41 -7.39 36.94
N ILE A 263 -17.94 -7.90 38.08
CA ILE A 263 -16.64 -8.56 38.20
C ILE A 263 -16.80 -10.08 38.13
N SER A 264 -15.99 -10.72 37.28
CA SER A 264 -15.94 -12.17 37.15
C SER A 264 -15.29 -12.83 38.39
N PRO A 265 -15.69 -14.06 38.77
CA PRO A 265 -15.06 -14.78 39.87
C PRO A 265 -13.55 -14.93 39.69
N GLY A 266 -12.76 -14.57 40.70
CA GLY A 266 -11.29 -14.59 40.68
C GLY A 266 -10.62 -13.29 40.20
N ARG A 267 -11.40 -12.25 39.87
CA ARG A 267 -10.91 -10.90 39.50
C ARG A 267 -11.27 -9.82 40.53
N GLU A 268 -11.82 -10.21 41.67
CA GLU A 268 -12.32 -9.28 42.70
C GLU A 268 -11.23 -8.33 43.22
N ASP A 269 -9.97 -8.77 43.18
CA ASP A 269 -8.80 -8.03 43.65
C ASP A 269 -7.94 -7.43 42.51
N TRP A 270 -8.50 -7.30 41.30
CA TRP A 270 -7.82 -6.68 40.14
C TRP A 270 -8.10 -5.17 40.02
N SER A 271 -9.03 -4.65 40.82
CA SER A 271 -9.43 -3.24 40.85
C SER A 271 -9.29 -2.68 42.27
N TYR A 272 -9.30 -1.36 42.40
CA TYR A 272 -9.24 -0.70 43.71
C TYR A 272 -10.30 0.39 43.80
N ASP A 273 -11.34 0.20 44.63
CA ASP A 273 -12.38 1.22 44.91
C ASP A 273 -12.99 1.84 43.62
N GLY A 274 -13.33 0.97 42.66
CA GLY A 274 -13.87 1.34 41.34
C GLY A 274 -12.84 1.76 40.31
N ILE A 275 -11.55 1.84 40.68
CA ILE A 275 -10.44 2.10 39.77
C ILE A 275 -10.09 0.82 39.02
N VAL A 276 -10.18 0.88 37.69
CA VAL A 276 -9.89 -0.21 36.77
C VAL A 276 -8.84 0.22 35.75
N ALA A 277 -7.97 -0.70 35.37
CA ALA A 277 -6.89 -0.48 34.43
C ALA A 277 -7.01 -1.50 33.28
N TYR A 278 -7.27 -1.03 32.06
CA TYR A 278 -7.35 -1.89 30.88
C TYR A 278 -6.26 -1.52 29.88
N SER A 279 -5.80 -2.49 29.09
CA SER A 279 -4.90 -2.20 27.99
C SER A 279 -5.51 -1.16 27.05
N LYS A 280 -4.71 -0.15 26.68
CA LYS A 280 -5.06 0.82 25.65
C LYS A 280 -5.00 0.20 24.26
N ILE A 281 -4.48 -1.02 24.09
CA ILE A 281 -4.16 -1.59 22.78
C ILE A 281 -5.32 -2.48 22.31
N CYS A 282 -5.99 -2.05 21.24
CA CYS A 282 -7.16 -2.75 20.71
C CYS A 282 -6.81 -4.18 20.26
N THR A 283 -7.61 -5.15 20.71
CA THR A 283 -7.46 -6.58 20.40
C THR A 283 -7.73 -6.98 18.95
N HIS A 284 -8.19 -6.04 18.12
CA HIS A 284 -8.37 -6.25 16.68
C HIS A 284 -7.05 -6.08 15.93
N VAL A 285 -6.58 -4.83 15.77
CA VAL A 285 -5.38 -4.48 14.98
C VAL A 285 -4.46 -3.47 15.68
N GLY A 286 -4.55 -3.37 17.02
CA GLY A 286 -3.52 -2.71 17.83
C GLY A 286 -3.65 -1.20 17.97
N CYS A 287 -4.70 -0.59 17.42
CA CYS A 287 -4.94 0.83 17.61
C CYS A 287 -5.14 1.22 19.09
N PRO A 288 -4.68 2.41 19.51
CA PRO A 288 -4.92 2.91 20.85
C PRO A 288 -6.41 3.26 21.07
N VAL A 289 -7.06 2.53 21.98
CA VAL A 289 -8.41 2.79 22.48
C VAL A 289 -8.34 3.91 23.50
N ALA A 290 -8.87 5.08 23.16
CA ALA A 290 -8.71 6.30 23.98
C ALA A 290 -9.97 7.16 24.06
N LEU A 291 -11.04 6.79 23.36
CA LEU A 291 -12.30 7.53 23.38
C LEU A 291 -13.21 6.88 24.42
N TYR A 292 -13.42 7.55 25.55
CA TYR A 292 -14.27 7.06 26.63
C TYR A 292 -15.55 7.88 26.70
N GLU A 293 -16.69 7.18 26.65
CA GLU A 293 -18.00 7.77 26.89
C GLU A 293 -18.37 7.58 28.36
N GLN A 294 -18.20 8.63 29.16
CA GLN A 294 -18.34 8.56 30.61
C GLN A 294 -19.75 8.15 31.09
N GLN A 295 -20.80 8.47 30.32
CA GLN A 295 -22.19 8.20 30.72
C GLN A 295 -22.59 6.74 30.52
N THR A 296 -22.07 6.09 29.47
CA THR A 296 -22.39 4.70 29.11
C THR A 296 -21.30 3.73 29.52
N HIS A 297 -20.15 4.25 29.98
CA HIS A 297 -18.95 3.47 30.30
C HIS A 297 -18.40 2.68 29.10
N HIS A 298 -18.66 3.16 27.89
CA HIS A 298 -18.14 2.55 26.68
C HIS A 298 -16.77 3.13 26.30
N LEU A 299 -15.86 2.25 25.91
CA LEU A 299 -14.58 2.58 25.30
C LEU A 299 -14.61 2.32 23.81
N LEU A 300 -14.30 3.33 23.01
CA LEU A 300 -14.33 3.27 21.55
C LEU A 300 -12.91 3.30 20.97
N CYS A 301 -12.64 2.34 20.09
CA CYS A 301 -11.47 2.33 19.24
C CYS A 301 -11.70 3.23 18.03
N PRO A 302 -10.91 4.30 17.81
CA PRO A 302 -11.16 5.27 16.72
C PRO A 302 -10.92 4.69 15.32
N CYS A 303 -10.19 3.57 15.20
CA CYS A 303 -9.81 3.03 13.89
C CYS A 303 -10.96 2.31 13.18
N HIS A 304 -11.64 1.39 13.89
CA HIS A 304 -12.69 0.54 13.31
C HIS A 304 -13.90 0.41 14.24
N GLN A 305 -14.01 1.33 15.21
CA GLN A 305 -15.17 1.50 16.07
C GLN A 305 -15.49 0.29 16.96
N SER A 306 -14.53 -0.61 17.19
CA SER A 306 -14.67 -1.61 18.25
C SER A 306 -15.02 -0.91 19.56
N THR A 307 -16.12 -1.31 20.17
CA THR A 307 -16.63 -0.72 21.40
C THR A 307 -16.60 -1.75 22.51
N PHE A 308 -16.05 -1.36 23.65
CA PHE A 308 -15.83 -2.21 24.81
C PHE A 308 -16.61 -1.67 26.00
N ASP A 309 -17.38 -2.51 26.68
CA ASP A 309 -18.15 -2.15 27.86
C ASP A 309 -17.29 -2.29 29.12
N VAL A 310 -16.86 -1.17 29.70
CA VAL A 310 -15.99 -1.16 30.89
C VAL A 310 -16.68 -1.75 32.11
N THR A 311 -18.03 -1.67 32.19
CA THR A 311 -18.80 -2.25 33.30
C THR A 311 -18.76 -3.77 33.33
N LYS A 312 -18.42 -4.39 32.19
CA LYS A 312 -18.35 -5.84 32.00
C LYS A 312 -16.97 -6.28 31.50
N GLU A 313 -15.94 -5.84 32.22
CA GLU A 313 -14.56 -6.25 31.96
C GLU A 313 -14.08 -6.00 30.51
N CYS A 314 -14.52 -4.89 29.92
CA CYS A 314 -14.27 -4.53 28.52
C CYS A 314 -14.79 -5.57 27.50
N GLU A 315 -15.92 -6.23 27.77
CA GLU A 315 -16.62 -7.07 26.80
C GLU A 315 -16.85 -6.30 25.48
N VAL A 316 -16.64 -6.98 24.35
CA VAL A 316 -16.86 -6.35 23.04
C VAL A 316 -18.35 -6.32 22.72
N ILE A 317 -18.93 -5.12 22.69
CA ILE A 317 -20.35 -4.92 22.38
C ILE A 317 -20.61 -4.49 20.94
N PHE A 318 -19.58 -4.00 20.23
CA PHE A 318 -19.69 -3.60 18.82
C PHE A 318 -18.33 -3.66 18.10
N GLY A 319 -18.37 -3.73 16.77
CA GLY A 319 -17.21 -3.65 15.88
C GLY A 319 -16.49 -4.99 15.65
N PRO A 320 -15.31 -4.94 14.99
CA PRO A 320 -14.63 -6.15 14.52
C PRO A 320 -13.77 -6.86 15.58
N ALA A 321 -13.48 -6.23 16.73
CA ALA A 321 -12.78 -6.93 17.82
C ALA A 321 -13.58 -8.17 18.27
N LYS A 322 -12.88 -9.23 18.66
CA LYS A 322 -13.49 -10.50 19.10
C LYS A 322 -13.09 -10.91 20.53
N ARG A 323 -12.28 -10.08 21.20
CA ARG A 323 -11.80 -10.31 22.56
C ARG A 323 -11.90 -9.03 23.37
N PRO A 324 -12.22 -9.13 24.67
CA PRO A 324 -12.19 -7.97 25.56
C PRO A 324 -10.78 -7.39 25.65
N LEU A 325 -10.68 -6.15 26.11
CA LEU A 325 -9.37 -5.57 26.42
C LEU A 325 -8.80 -6.27 27.67
N PRO A 326 -7.53 -6.70 27.67
CA PRO A 326 -6.91 -7.27 28.85
C PRO A 326 -6.91 -6.27 30.02
N GLN A 327 -7.31 -6.73 31.20
CA GLN A 327 -7.24 -5.95 32.43
C GLN A 327 -5.87 -6.12 33.08
N LEU A 328 -5.27 -5.02 33.53
CA LEU A 328 -4.05 -5.03 34.34
C LEU A 328 -4.47 -5.09 35.82
N PRO A 329 -4.07 -6.12 36.58
CA PRO A 329 -4.33 -6.17 38.02
C PRO A 329 -3.55 -5.08 38.76
N ILE A 330 -4.22 -4.24 39.54
CA ILE A 330 -3.62 -3.13 40.28
C ILE A 330 -3.85 -3.23 41.78
N GLU A 331 -2.95 -2.63 42.56
CA GLU A 331 -3.09 -2.43 44.01
C GLU A 331 -2.56 -1.04 44.40
N VAL A 332 -2.71 -0.68 45.67
CA VAL A 332 -2.18 0.57 46.23
C VAL A 332 -1.02 0.26 47.16
N ASP A 333 0.13 0.89 46.92
CA ASP A 333 1.32 0.74 47.78
C ASP A 333 1.17 1.45 49.13
N SER A 334 2.14 1.28 50.03
CA SER A 334 2.12 1.91 51.36
C SER A 334 2.15 3.44 51.34
N GLU A 335 2.55 4.04 50.23
CA GLU A 335 2.61 5.50 50.04
C GLU A 335 1.35 6.06 49.36
N GLY A 336 0.41 5.20 48.97
CA GLY A 336 -0.85 5.56 48.32
C GLY A 336 -0.80 5.60 46.78
N TYR A 337 0.30 5.17 46.17
CA TYR A 337 0.43 5.11 44.70
C TYR A 337 -0.18 3.83 44.14
N LEU A 338 -0.75 3.94 42.95
CA LEU A 338 -1.19 2.78 42.19
C LEU A 338 0.01 2.02 41.63
N VAL A 339 0.05 0.72 41.87
CA VAL A 339 1.08 -0.20 41.36
C VAL A 339 0.44 -1.42 40.70
N ALA A 340 1.12 -2.01 39.73
CA ALA A 340 0.71 -3.26 39.11
C ALA A 340 1.01 -4.45 40.03
N ARG A 341 0.08 -5.41 40.15
CA ARG A 341 0.29 -6.64 40.93
C ARG A 341 1.08 -7.69 40.16
N SER A 342 1.00 -7.64 38.84
CA SER A 342 1.65 -8.53 37.89
C SER A 342 1.72 -7.88 36.50
N ASP A 343 2.26 -8.60 35.51
CA ASP A 343 1.95 -8.34 34.10
C ASP A 343 0.46 -8.68 33.81
N PHE A 344 -0.01 -8.41 32.59
CA PHE A 344 -1.28 -8.91 32.10
C PHE A 344 -1.32 -10.44 32.13
N ASN A 345 -2.48 -11.01 32.46
CA ASN A 345 -2.70 -12.46 32.47
C ASN A 345 -3.00 -13.04 31.07
N GLU A 346 -3.11 -12.20 30.06
CA GLU A 346 -3.29 -12.60 28.67
C GLU A 346 -2.53 -11.66 27.72
N PRO A 347 -2.12 -12.12 26.52
CA PRO A 347 -1.39 -11.29 25.59
C PRO A 347 -2.19 -10.06 25.13
N VAL A 348 -1.51 -8.91 25.17
CA VAL A 348 -2.07 -7.61 24.81
C VAL A 348 -2.10 -7.39 23.30
N GLY A 349 -3.14 -6.69 22.82
CA GLY A 349 -3.26 -6.28 21.44
C GLY A 349 -3.80 -7.37 20.52
N PRO A 350 -3.50 -7.30 19.20
CA PRO A 350 -4.01 -8.23 18.19
C PRO A 350 -3.68 -9.69 18.49
N SER A 351 -4.53 -10.60 18.03
CA SER A 351 -4.22 -12.03 18.11
C SER A 351 -3.07 -12.39 17.17
N PHE A 352 -2.25 -13.34 17.60
CA PHE A 352 -1.27 -14.06 16.80
C PHE A 352 -1.58 -15.56 16.83
N TRP A 353 -0.95 -16.34 15.96
CA TRP A 353 -1.35 -17.72 15.69
C TRP A 353 -1.17 -18.64 16.90
N GLU A 354 -0.13 -18.41 17.68
CA GLU A 354 0.24 -19.18 18.88
C GLU A 354 -0.36 -18.62 20.18
N ARG A 355 -1.26 -17.63 20.10
CA ARG A 355 -1.86 -17.00 21.30
C ARG A 355 -2.71 -18.03 22.05
N SER A 356 -2.38 -18.28 23.32
CA SER A 356 -3.17 -19.06 24.28
C SER A 356 -4.09 -18.23 25.16
#